data_AF-A0AAU7LBM7-F1
#
_entry.id   AF-A0AAU7LBM7-F1
#
_cell.length_a   1.000
_cell.length_b   1.000
_cell.length_c   1.000
_cell.angle_alpha   90.00
_cell.angle_beta   90.00
_cell.angle_gamma   90.00
#
_symmetry.space_group_name_H-M   'P 1'
#
loop_
_entity.id
_entity.type
_entity.pdbx_description
1 polymer ?
#
loop_
_entity_poly.entity_id
_entity_poly.type
_entity_poly.pdbx_seq_one_letter_code
_entity_poly.pdbx_strand_id
1 'polypeptide(L)'
;MSEPIDVSGQPAGSVTGDGRFRLDLTGPGSHVLVTEPGRGNLVIGPAGMGRKADLHVAPDDAIHWPAFAPFATPAGSPWPRHIDYHGNDSGFAGWSAQRAIEQFTWAPVFADTRRLDARMAKIQTLHIGLEAVTGRLEINLPEETRLGLSGDLTRIGVAGALPGLLSLHPTLGRRPGQAPYVLPDLGVLQGVSALALYGQPLAQAISLQGIERFPALEHLSLWGAFTDWQALVRLPGLKSLEIRYSPDLDGLPPLDTWPLLERFIGFNVDDGAGKRLKAQMKAREKARPWEGYSSVSKLRKPDWWQSEYGRPFSGWSGRMAKSANAAYDTARQSLEGAANAAAVQAAIKAFASHFNDMKGIETSEREDIGEAVWQFSQLARVAALGVTQAQAQRWFDEARAY
;
A
#
# COMPACT_ATOMS: atom_id res chain seq x y z
N MET A 1 -18.81 33.34 2.12
CA MET A 1 -19.05 31.89 1.93
C MET A 1 -20.55 31.67 2.03
N SER A 2 -21.14 30.86 1.15
CA SER A 2 -22.57 30.52 1.21
C SER A 2 -22.89 29.72 2.48
N GLU A 3 -24.10 29.92 3.02
CA GLU A 3 -24.58 29.12 4.15
C GLU A 3 -24.74 27.64 3.74
N PRO A 4 -24.43 26.69 4.63
CA PRO A 4 -24.68 25.28 4.37
C PRO A 4 -26.18 24.99 4.15
N ILE A 5 -26.49 24.27 3.07
CA ILE A 5 -27.83 23.83 2.72
C ILE A 5 -28.16 22.60 3.56
N ASP A 6 -29.29 22.63 4.27
CA ASP A 6 -29.79 21.44 4.97
C ASP A 6 -30.40 20.46 3.96
N VAL A 7 -29.91 19.22 3.98
CA VAL A 7 -30.39 18.13 3.13
C VAL A 7 -31.04 17.00 3.95
N SER A 8 -31.19 17.19 5.27
CA SER A 8 -31.92 16.26 6.11
C SER A 8 -33.37 16.13 5.61
N GLY A 9 -33.77 14.91 5.22
CA GLY A 9 -35.09 14.65 4.67
C GLY A 9 -35.26 14.86 3.16
N GLN A 10 -34.21 15.25 2.42
CA GLN A 10 -34.27 15.27 0.95
C GLN A 10 -34.41 13.85 0.37
N PRO A 11 -35.16 13.65 -0.73
CA PRO A 11 -35.27 12.35 -1.37
C PRO A 11 -33.91 11.80 -1.81
N ALA A 12 -33.78 10.47 -1.83
CA ALA A 12 -32.55 9.83 -2.30
C ALA A 12 -32.21 10.25 -3.73
N GLY A 13 -30.94 10.61 -3.96
CA GLY A 13 -30.42 11.04 -5.26
C GLY A 13 -30.92 12.40 -5.79
N SER A 14 -31.61 13.20 -4.97
CA SER A 14 -32.08 14.54 -5.36
C SER A 14 -30.98 15.60 -5.43
N VAL A 15 -29.84 15.38 -4.76
CA VAL A 15 -28.73 16.32 -4.70
C VAL A 15 -27.62 15.85 -5.64
N THR A 16 -27.42 16.58 -6.73
CA THR A 16 -26.43 16.27 -7.77
C THR A 16 -25.40 17.38 -8.02
N GLY A 17 -25.59 18.53 -7.37
CA GLY A 17 -24.76 19.73 -7.55
C GLY A 17 -23.70 19.90 -6.47
N ASP A 18 -22.73 20.76 -6.77
CA ASP A 18 -21.68 21.18 -5.84
C ASP A 18 -22.23 22.13 -4.78
N GLY A 19 -21.64 22.10 -3.58
CA GLY A 19 -22.10 22.98 -2.51
C GLY A 19 -21.57 22.64 -1.13
N ARG A 20 -22.15 23.32 -0.15
CA ARG A 20 -21.93 23.09 1.28
C ARG A 20 -23.22 22.53 1.84
N PHE A 21 -23.20 21.31 2.37
CA PHE A 21 -24.40 20.61 2.81
C PHE A 21 -24.28 20.21 4.27
N ARG A 22 -25.30 20.51 5.07
CA ARG A 22 -25.37 20.09 6.47
C ARG A 22 -25.85 18.64 6.54
N LEU A 23 -25.15 17.81 7.30
CA LEU A 23 -25.40 16.37 7.43
C LEU A 23 -25.70 15.97 8.88
N ASP A 24 -26.60 15.01 9.02
CA ASP A 24 -26.93 14.33 10.28
C ASP A 24 -26.03 13.10 10.49
N LEU A 25 -24.70 13.28 10.44
CA LEU A 25 -23.77 12.16 10.39
C LEU A 25 -23.61 11.44 11.74
N THR A 26 -23.32 12.17 12.81
CA THR A 26 -23.22 11.63 14.19
C THR A 26 -24.31 12.18 15.12
N GLY A 27 -25.17 13.05 14.57
CA GLY A 27 -26.25 13.75 15.25
C GLY A 27 -26.80 14.87 14.37
N PRO A 28 -27.95 15.48 14.72
CA PRO A 28 -28.59 16.51 13.90
C PRO A 28 -27.66 17.69 13.58
N GLY A 29 -27.49 17.99 12.29
CA GLY A 29 -26.68 19.08 11.78
C GLY A 29 -25.19 19.05 12.17
N SER A 30 -24.69 17.90 12.60
CA SER A 30 -23.35 17.72 13.19
C SER A 30 -22.20 18.06 12.25
N HIS A 31 -22.40 17.89 10.93
CA HIS A 31 -21.32 17.99 9.95
C HIS A 31 -21.68 18.88 8.76
N VAL A 32 -20.66 19.41 8.09
CA VAL A 32 -20.81 20.10 6.81
C VAL A 32 -19.95 19.39 5.78
N LEU A 33 -20.60 18.80 4.80
CA LEU A 33 -19.96 18.24 3.62
C LEU A 33 -19.75 19.33 2.57
N VAL A 34 -18.55 19.37 1.99
CA VAL A 34 -18.26 20.22 0.83
C VAL A 34 -18.03 19.33 -0.38
N THR A 35 -18.85 19.51 -1.41
CA THR A 35 -18.68 18.85 -2.70
C THR A 35 -18.19 19.84 -3.74
N GLU A 36 -17.27 19.39 -4.60
CA GLU A 36 -16.63 20.18 -5.65
C GLU A 36 -16.63 19.42 -6.97
N PRO A 37 -16.58 20.13 -8.12
CA PRO A 37 -16.61 19.48 -9.43
C PRO A 37 -15.53 18.40 -9.57
N GLY A 38 -15.93 17.23 -10.06
CA GLY A 38 -15.01 16.11 -10.31
C GLY A 38 -14.64 15.29 -9.09
N ARG A 39 -15.17 15.61 -7.90
CA ARG A 39 -14.89 14.87 -6.67
C ARG A 39 -15.82 13.66 -6.47
N GLY A 40 -15.31 12.48 -6.81
CA GLY A 40 -16.05 11.21 -6.70
C GLY A 40 -15.82 10.41 -5.41
N ASN A 41 -14.85 10.82 -4.60
CA ASN A 41 -14.43 10.16 -3.37
C ASN A 41 -14.85 10.94 -2.12
N LEU A 42 -15.10 10.22 -1.03
CA LEU A 42 -15.35 10.77 0.30
C LEU A 42 -14.36 10.18 1.29
N VAL A 43 -13.67 11.03 2.05
CA VAL A 43 -12.78 10.60 3.14
C VAL A 43 -13.39 10.97 4.48
N ILE A 44 -13.59 9.99 5.36
CA ILE A 44 -14.12 10.18 6.71
C ILE A 44 -13.07 9.68 7.70
N GLY A 45 -12.69 10.49 8.70
CA GLY A 45 -11.68 10.06 9.66
C GLY A 45 -11.44 11.00 10.83
N PRO A 46 -10.51 10.68 11.73
CA PRO A 46 -10.27 11.47 12.93
C PRO A 46 -9.76 12.89 12.63
N ALA A 47 -9.92 13.79 13.60
CA ALA A 47 -9.42 15.16 13.51
C ALA A 47 -7.92 15.24 13.15
N GLY A 48 -7.12 14.25 13.58
CA GLY A 48 -5.69 14.16 13.26
C GLY A 48 -5.36 14.04 11.76
N MET A 49 -6.32 13.68 10.91
CA MET A 49 -6.12 13.65 9.45
C MET A 49 -6.12 15.05 8.81
N GLY A 50 -6.61 16.07 9.53
CA GLY A 50 -6.72 17.43 9.02
C GLY A 50 -7.40 17.47 7.64
N ARG A 51 -6.81 18.22 6.69
CA ARG A 51 -7.39 18.40 5.35
C ARG A 51 -7.44 17.15 4.47
N LYS A 52 -6.89 16.01 4.92
CA LYS A 52 -7.00 14.75 4.20
C LYS A 52 -8.39 14.12 4.36
N ALA A 53 -9.12 14.45 5.42
CA ALA A 53 -10.50 14.02 5.63
C ALA A 53 -11.49 15.13 5.24
N ASP A 54 -12.62 14.72 4.67
CA ASP A 54 -13.76 15.59 4.35
C ASP A 54 -14.68 15.78 5.55
N LEU A 55 -14.84 14.71 6.31
CA LEU A 55 -15.70 14.66 7.48
C LEU A 55 -14.89 14.10 8.64
N HIS A 56 -14.93 14.81 9.77
CA HIS A 56 -14.16 14.47 10.94
C HIS A 56 -15.01 13.79 11.99
N VAL A 57 -14.71 12.52 12.28
CA VAL A 57 -15.42 11.72 13.29
C VAL A 57 -14.43 11.08 14.25
N ALA A 58 -14.80 10.89 15.51
CA ALA A 58 -13.99 10.12 16.43
C ALA A 58 -14.00 8.62 16.03
N PRO A 59 -12.97 7.83 16.41
CA PRO A 59 -12.89 6.43 16.00
C PRO A 59 -14.11 5.59 16.36
N ASP A 60 -14.75 5.82 17.49
CA ASP A 60 -15.91 5.04 17.96
C ASP A 60 -17.26 5.77 17.78
N ASP A 61 -17.29 6.88 17.03
CA ASP A 61 -18.54 7.54 16.70
C ASP A 61 -19.40 6.63 15.82
N ALA A 62 -20.67 6.45 16.23
CA ALA A 62 -21.66 5.77 15.39
C ALA A 62 -22.01 6.65 14.19
N ILE A 63 -21.95 6.06 12.99
CA ILE A 63 -22.19 6.80 11.74
C ILE A 63 -23.58 6.51 11.22
N HIS A 64 -24.38 7.56 11.03
CA HIS A 64 -25.64 7.49 10.30
C HIS A 64 -25.37 7.50 8.79
N TRP A 65 -24.92 6.36 8.26
CA TRP A 65 -24.63 6.19 6.82
C TRP A 65 -25.76 6.63 5.86
N PRO A 66 -27.05 6.49 6.19
CA PRO A 66 -28.13 7.02 5.36
C PRO A 66 -28.09 8.55 5.16
N ALA A 67 -27.32 9.31 5.94
CA ALA A 67 -27.09 10.75 5.71
C ALA A 67 -26.57 11.08 4.29
N PHE A 68 -25.95 10.10 3.62
CA PHE A 68 -25.49 10.26 2.23
C PHE A 68 -26.53 9.86 1.17
N ALA A 69 -27.72 9.38 1.55
CA ALA A 69 -28.75 8.94 0.61
C ALA A 69 -29.21 10.05 -0.37
N PRO A 70 -29.32 11.34 0.01
CA PRO A 70 -29.74 12.38 -0.93
C PRO A 70 -28.80 12.60 -2.11
N PHE A 71 -27.53 12.17 -2.01
CA PHE A 71 -26.51 12.51 -2.99
C PHE A 71 -26.43 11.50 -4.13
N ALA A 72 -26.37 12.03 -5.35
CA ALA A 72 -26.10 11.27 -6.56
C ALA A 72 -25.09 12.00 -7.45
N THR A 73 -24.39 11.23 -8.27
CA THR A 73 -23.62 11.78 -9.38
C THR A 73 -24.54 12.48 -10.38
N PRO A 74 -24.03 13.38 -11.24
CA PRO A 74 -24.82 13.96 -12.34
C PRO A 74 -25.45 12.91 -13.27
N ALA A 75 -24.87 11.70 -13.34
CA ALA A 75 -25.39 10.58 -14.12
C ALA A 75 -26.47 9.76 -13.37
N GLY A 76 -26.90 10.18 -12.18
CA GLY A 76 -27.94 9.54 -11.39
C GLY A 76 -27.49 8.34 -10.54
N SER A 77 -26.22 7.96 -10.59
CA SER A 77 -25.68 6.92 -9.70
C SER A 77 -25.55 7.43 -8.25
N PRO A 78 -25.73 6.57 -7.22
CA PRO A 78 -25.52 6.97 -5.83
C PRO A 78 -24.13 7.56 -5.59
N TRP A 79 -24.04 8.62 -4.81
CA TRP A 79 -22.80 9.20 -4.33
C TRP A 79 -22.72 9.05 -2.80
N PRO A 80 -21.53 8.90 -2.19
CA PRO A 80 -20.22 8.66 -2.82
C PRO A 80 -20.07 7.24 -3.38
N ARG A 81 -19.23 7.07 -4.41
CA ARG A 81 -18.92 5.76 -5.02
C ARG A 81 -17.63 5.15 -4.48
N HIS A 82 -16.70 6.00 -4.05
CA HIS A 82 -15.42 5.64 -3.42
C HIS A 82 -15.40 6.25 -2.02
N ILE A 83 -15.18 5.43 -0.99
CA ILE A 83 -15.21 5.87 0.41
C ILE A 83 -13.93 5.39 1.09
N ASP A 84 -13.21 6.29 1.74
CA ASP A 84 -12.11 5.97 2.64
C ASP A 84 -12.52 6.31 4.07
N TYR A 85 -12.75 5.31 4.91
CA TYR A 85 -13.22 5.47 6.28
C TYR A 85 -12.18 5.00 7.30
N HIS A 86 -11.76 5.93 8.16
CA HIS A 86 -10.85 5.71 9.28
C HIS A 86 -11.64 5.79 10.59
N GLY A 87 -12.14 4.65 11.06
CA GLY A 87 -12.91 4.54 12.28
C GLY A 87 -13.46 3.12 12.46
N ASN A 88 -14.18 2.89 13.54
CA ASN A 88 -14.53 1.57 14.01
C ASN A 88 -16.00 1.17 13.71
N ASP A 89 -16.82 2.09 13.20
CA ASP A 89 -18.22 1.81 12.84
C ASP A 89 -18.32 0.91 11.61
N SER A 90 -19.02 -0.22 11.72
CA SER A 90 -19.20 -1.17 10.62
C SER A 90 -20.58 -1.09 9.96
N GLY A 91 -21.36 -0.04 10.25
CA GLY A 91 -22.72 0.16 9.76
C GLY A 91 -22.81 0.30 8.24
N PHE A 92 -21.68 0.61 7.58
CA PHE A 92 -21.59 0.70 6.13
C PHE A 92 -21.98 -0.61 5.44
N ALA A 93 -21.71 -1.76 6.07
CA ALA A 93 -22.06 -3.07 5.51
C ALA A 93 -23.57 -3.21 5.35
N GLY A 94 -24.36 -2.91 6.40
CA GLY A 94 -25.81 -2.93 6.35
C GLY A 94 -26.38 -1.87 5.41
N TRP A 95 -25.80 -0.67 5.42
CA TRP A 95 -26.21 0.41 4.52
C TRP A 95 -26.01 0.06 3.03
N SER A 96 -24.88 -0.54 2.69
CA SER A 96 -24.56 -0.95 1.32
C SER A 96 -25.44 -2.10 0.79
N ALA A 97 -26.24 -2.77 1.63
CA ALA A 97 -27.17 -3.78 1.13
C ALA A 97 -28.23 -3.21 0.18
N GLN A 98 -28.57 -1.93 0.34
CA GLN A 98 -29.57 -1.23 -0.45
C GLN A 98 -28.97 -0.34 -1.56
N ARG A 99 -27.63 -0.20 -1.61
CA ARG A 99 -26.94 0.62 -2.62
C ARG A 99 -25.56 0.08 -2.94
N ALA A 100 -25.25 0.00 -4.23
CA ALA A 100 -23.92 -0.41 -4.67
C ALA A 100 -22.85 0.63 -4.32
N ILE A 101 -21.68 0.15 -3.91
CA ILE A 101 -20.47 0.94 -3.68
C ILE A 101 -19.36 0.34 -4.54
N GLU A 102 -18.67 1.18 -5.31
CA GLU A 102 -17.57 0.72 -6.20
C GLU A 102 -16.33 0.37 -5.38
N GLN A 103 -15.96 1.24 -4.44
CA GLN A 103 -14.83 0.99 -3.54
C GLN A 103 -15.11 1.49 -2.13
N PHE A 104 -14.81 0.64 -1.15
CA PHE A 104 -14.82 1.01 0.26
C PHE A 104 -13.48 0.61 0.89
N THR A 105 -12.72 1.60 1.34
CA THR A 105 -11.50 1.41 2.14
C THR A 105 -11.86 1.62 3.60
N TRP A 106 -11.64 0.62 4.45
CA TRP A 106 -11.89 0.67 5.89
C TRP A 106 -10.60 0.49 6.67
N ALA A 107 -10.22 1.49 7.46
CA ALA A 107 -9.02 1.48 8.31
C ALA A 107 -9.42 1.63 9.80
N PRO A 108 -9.89 0.56 10.45
CA PRO A 108 -10.24 0.57 11.86
C PRO A 108 -9.01 0.62 12.79
N VAL A 109 -9.25 0.97 14.05
CA VAL A 109 -8.21 1.14 15.10
C VAL A 109 -8.58 0.46 16.43
N PHE A 110 -9.48 -0.52 16.40
CA PHE A 110 -9.97 -1.18 17.61
C PHE A 110 -8.97 -2.20 18.20
N ALA A 111 -9.08 -2.42 19.51
CA ALA A 111 -8.21 -3.32 20.27
C ALA A 111 -8.88 -4.66 20.64
N ASP A 112 -10.20 -4.77 20.48
CA ASP A 112 -10.99 -5.94 20.79
C ASP A 112 -11.23 -6.85 19.57
N THR A 113 -11.84 -8.01 19.79
CA THR A 113 -12.29 -8.86 18.66
C THR A 113 -13.66 -8.38 18.19
N ARG A 114 -13.75 -7.98 16.91
CA ARG A 114 -15.02 -7.54 16.30
C ARG A 114 -15.46 -8.51 15.23
N ARG A 115 -16.79 -8.68 15.14
CA ARG A 115 -17.43 -9.53 14.14
C ARG A 115 -18.26 -8.67 13.19
N LEU A 116 -18.10 -8.90 11.91
CA LEU A 116 -18.85 -8.21 10.86
C LEU A 116 -19.50 -9.23 9.92
N ASP A 117 -20.82 -9.17 9.81
CA ASP A 117 -21.54 -9.88 8.77
C ASP A 117 -21.79 -8.95 7.58
N ALA A 118 -20.98 -9.09 6.53
CA ALA A 118 -21.06 -8.28 5.32
C ALA A 118 -21.65 -9.05 4.14
N ARG A 119 -22.28 -10.22 4.34
CA ARG A 119 -22.80 -11.06 3.24
C ARG A 119 -23.77 -10.34 2.30
N MET A 120 -24.58 -9.43 2.85
CA MET A 120 -25.56 -8.66 2.09
C MET A 120 -25.00 -7.36 1.50
N ALA A 121 -23.76 -7.00 1.83
CA ALA A 121 -23.15 -5.76 1.38
C ALA A 121 -22.93 -5.77 -0.14
N LYS A 122 -23.28 -4.69 -0.84
CA LYS A 122 -23.04 -4.56 -2.28
C LYS A 122 -21.80 -3.71 -2.55
N ILE A 123 -20.64 -4.25 -2.21
CA ILE A 123 -19.35 -3.58 -2.34
C ILE A 123 -18.50 -4.33 -3.37
N GLN A 124 -18.18 -3.67 -4.48
CA GLN A 124 -17.39 -4.29 -5.55
C GLN A 124 -15.93 -4.50 -5.12
N THR A 125 -15.30 -3.49 -4.50
CA THR A 125 -13.94 -3.60 -3.95
C THR A 125 -13.95 -3.16 -2.49
N LEU A 126 -13.64 -4.11 -1.59
CA LEU A 126 -13.47 -3.85 -0.17
C LEU A 126 -11.98 -3.91 0.17
N HIS A 127 -11.39 -2.81 0.62
CA HIS A 127 -10.04 -2.78 1.17
C HIS A 127 -10.10 -2.60 2.68
N ILE A 128 -9.38 -3.43 3.44
CA ILE A 128 -9.33 -3.36 4.90
C ILE A 128 -7.88 -3.13 5.35
N GLY A 129 -7.64 -2.01 6.02
CA GLY A 129 -6.37 -1.67 6.66
C GLY A 129 -6.31 -2.18 8.10
N LEU A 130 -5.35 -3.03 8.39
CA LEU A 130 -5.13 -3.67 9.69
C LEU A 130 -3.91 -3.08 10.42
N GLU A 131 -3.30 -2.01 9.92
CA GLU A 131 -2.07 -1.41 10.44
C GLU A 131 -2.22 -0.93 11.89
N ALA A 132 -3.38 -0.37 12.21
CA ALA A 132 -3.69 0.19 13.53
C ALA A 132 -4.54 -0.74 14.40
N VAL A 133 -4.91 -1.93 13.90
CA VAL A 133 -5.72 -2.91 14.64
C VAL A 133 -4.81 -3.71 15.56
N THR A 134 -5.04 -3.63 16.87
CA THR A 134 -4.38 -4.49 17.85
C THR A 134 -5.23 -5.68 18.28
N GLY A 135 -6.54 -5.63 17.98
CA GLY A 135 -7.50 -6.70 18.21
C GLY A 135 -7.55 -7.73 17.08
N ARG A 136 -8.77 -8.18 16.72
CA ARG A 136 -9.00 -9.10 15.60
C ARG A 136 -10.32 -8.80 14.90
N LEU A 137 -10.34 -8.83 13.57
CA LEU A 137 -11.56 -8.76 12.76
C LEU A 137 -11.97 -10.16 12.31
N GLU A 138 -13.21 -10.55 12.57
CA GLU A 138 -13.83 -11.72 11.96
C GLU A 138 -14.92 -11.24 11.00
N ILE A 139 -14.80 -11.54 9.71
CA ILE A 139 -15.72 -11.04 8.67
C ILE A 139 -16.31 -12.15 7.82
N ASN A 140 -17.63 -12.12 7.63
CA ASN A 140 -18.30 -12.86 6.56
C ASN A 140 -18.38 -11.98 5.31
N LEU A 141 -17.67 -12.37 4.24
CA LEU A 141 -17.57 -11.54 3.05
C LEU A 141 -18.86 -11.53 2.21
N PRO A 142 -19.11 -10.42 1.48
CA PRO A 142 -20.10 -10.38 0.40
C PRO A 142 -19.69 -11.25 -0.78
N GLU A 143 -20.69 -11.69 -1.56
CA GLU A 143 -20.47 -12.36 -2.84
C GLU A 143 -19.89 -11.39 -3.88
N GLU A 144 -19.17 -11.93 -4.87
CA GLU A 144 -18.62 -11.19 -6.03
C GLU A 144 -17.70 -10.00 -5.70
N THR A 145 -17.15 -9.95 -4.49
CA THR A 145 -16.26 -8.86 -4.07
C THR A 145 -14.81 -9.09 -4.46
N ARG A 146 -14.06 -8.00 -4.63
CA ARG A 146 -12.58 -8.00 -4.61
C ARG A 146 -12.13 -7.56 -3.22
N LEU A 147 -11.21 -8.30 -2.62
CA LEU A 147 -10.71 -8.03 -1.28
C LEU A 147 -9.26 -7.53 -1.33
N GLY A 148 -9.03 -6.36 -0.75
CA GLY A 148 -7.70 -5.86 -0.41
C GLY A 148 -7.48 -5.92 1.10
N LEU A 149 -6.32 -6.41 1.53
CA LEU A 149 -5.91 -6.42 2.94
C LEU A 149 -4.54 -5.75 3.05
N SER A 150 -4.41 -4.80 3.97
CA SER A 150 -3.12 -4.20 4.32
C SER A 150 -2.85 -4.27 5.82
N GLY A 151 -1.58 -4.24 6.24
CA GLY A 151 -1.24 -4.27 7.66
C GLY A 151 -0.81 -5.65 8.20
N ASP A 152 -1.10 -5.92 9.47
CA ASP A 152 -0.83 -7.22 10.11
C ASP A 152 -1.92 -8.23 9.72
N LEU A 153 -1.61 -9.08 8.74
CA LEU A 153 -2.55 -10.06 8.19
C LEU A 153 -2.95 -11.16 9.20
N THR A 154 -2.30 -11.26 10.37
CA THR A 154 -2.72 -12.19 11.43
C THR A 154 -3.96 -11.70 12.18
N ARG A 155 -4.35 -10.43 11.99
CA ARG A 155 -5.45 -9.76 12.68
C ARG A 155 -6.82 -10.00 12.05
N ILE A 156 -6.92 -10.86 11.05
CA ILE A 156 -8.17 -11.12 10.35
C ILE A 156 -8.50 -12.62 10.31
N GLY A 157 -9.78 -12.92 10.46
CA GLY A 157 -10.39 -14.20 10.10
C GLY A 157 -11.53 -13.93 9.13
N VAL A 158 -11.62 -14.78 8.11
CA VAL A 158 -12.59 -14.63 7.02
C VAL A 158 -13.42 -15.90 6.89
N ALA A 159 -14.71 -15.72 6.64
CA ALA A 159 -15.64 -16.77 6.27
C ALA A 159 -16.58 -16.28 5.14
N GLY A 160 -17.38 -17.19 4.59
CA GLY A 160 -18.32 -16.89 3.50
C GLY A 160 -17.72 -17.08 2.11
N ALA A 161 -18.12 -16.22 1.17
CA ALA A 161 -17.73 -16.32 -0.23
C ALA A 161 -16.24 -16.00 -0.45
N LEU A 162 -15.64 -16.63 -1.46
CA LEU A 162 -14.28 -16.32 -1.89
C LEU A 162 -14.28 -15.06 -2.76
N PRO A 163 -13.36 -14.11 -2.55
CA PRO A 163 -13.27 -12.94 -3.40
C PRO A 163 -12.75 -13.32 -4.80
N GLY A 164 -13.19 -12.59 -5.82
CA GLY A 164 -12.73 -12.79 -7.20
C GLY A 164 -11.26 -12.39 -7.41
N LEU A 165 -10.71 -11.56 -6.52
CA LEU A 165 -9.29 -11.21 -6.43
C LEU A 165 -8.95 -10.92 -4.96
N LEU A 166 -7.87 -11.51 -4.47
CA LEU A 166 -7.28 -11.19 -3.18
C LEU A 166 -5.98 -10.38 -3.38
N SER A 167 -5.92 -9.17 -2.83
CA SER A 167 -4.73 -8.31 -2.84
C SER A 167 -4.17 -8.16 -1.43
N LEU A 168 -2.91 -8.53 -1.21
CA LEU A 168 -2.27 -8.51 0.10
C LEU A 168 -1.10 -7.52 0.14
N HIS A 169 -1.14 -6.62 1.11
CA HIS A 169 -0.15 -5.59 1.38
C HIS A 169 0.33 -5.73 2.84
N PRO A 170 1.07 -6.80 3.19
CA PRO A 170 1.53 -7.00 4.56
C PRO A 170 2.40 -5.83 5.04
N THR A 171 2.42 -5.59 6.35
CA THR A 171 3.42 -4.69 6.94
C THR A 171 4.80 -5.31 6.80
N LEU A 172 5.65 -4.67 6.02
CA LEU A 172 7.03 -5.09 5.76
C LEU A 172 8.01 -4.12 6.40
N GLY A 173 9.14 -4.64 6.88
CA GLY A 173 10.27 -3.87 7.32
C GLY A 173 10.87 -3.05 6.17
N ARG A 174 11.28 -1.82 6.46
CA ARG A 174 11.78 -0.86 5.44
C ARG A 174 13.14 -1.22 4.83
N ARG A 175 13.84 -2.21 5.38
CA ARG A 175 15.25 -2.50 5.05
C ARG A 175 15.39 -3.90 4.47
N PRO A 176 16.31 -4.09 3.50
CA PRO A 176 16.66 -5.42 3.02
C PRO A 176 17.43 -6.21 4.09
N GLY A 177 17.53 -7.53 3.93
CA GLY A 177 18.29 -8.41 4.82
C GLY A 177 17.60 -8.79 6.13
N GLN A 178 16.41 -8.25 6.40
CA GLN A 178 15.53 -8.79 7.44
C GLN A 178 15.06 -10.21 7.06
N ALA A 179 14.69 -11.01 8.07
CA ALA A 179 14.08 -12.31 7.82
C ALA A 179 12.87 -12.14 6.88
N PRO A 180 12.77 -12.93 5.80
CA PRO A 180 11.66 -12.79 4.85
C PRO A 180 10.29 -12.91 5.53
N TYR A 181 9.34 -12.08 5.11
CA TYR A 181 7.96 -12.14 5.59
C TYR A 181 7.30 -13.42 5.06
N VAL A 182 6.81 -14.26 5.97
CA VAL A 182 6.07 -15.48 5.62
C VAL A 182 4.58 -15.18 5.74
N LEU A 183 3.83 -15.46 4.68
CA LEU A 183 2.37 -15.32 4.71
C LEU A 183 1.76 -16.18 5.82
N PRO A 184 0.90 -15.61 6.69
CA PRO A 184 0.21 -16.39 7.70
C PRO A 184 -0.82 -17.33 7.07
N ASP A 185 -1.38 -18.21 7.88
CA ASP A 185 -2.59 -18.93 7.47
C ASP A 185 -3.76 -17.95 7.34
N LEU A 186 -4.39 -17.94 6.16
CA LEU A 186 -5.51 -17.05 5.83
C LEU A 186 -6.85 -17.80 5.77
N GLY A 187 -6.87 -19.07 6.21
CA GLY A 187 -8.08 -19.88 6.26
C GLY A 187 -8.74 -20.00 4.89
N VAL A 188 -10.04 -19.72 4.81
CA VAL A 188 -10.82 -19.89 3.56
C VAL A 188 -10.26 -19.09 2.38
N LEU A 189 -9.59 -17.97 2.62
CA LEU A 189 -9.00 -17.14 1.55
C LEU A 189 -7.93 -17.86 0.74
N GLN A 190 -7.39 -18.97 1.25
CA GLN A 190 -6.49 -19.84 0.49
C GLN A 190 -7.17 -20.53 -0.70
N GLY A 191 -8.51 -20.55 -0.76
CA GLY A 191 -9.27 -21.09 -1.88
C GLY A 191 -9.34 -20.21 -3.13
N VAL A 192 -8.77 -18.99 -3.13
CA VAL A 192 -8.89 -18.06 -4.27
C VAL A 192 -8.16 -18.52 -5.52
N SER A 193 -8.67 -18.14 -6.69
CA SER A 193 -8.01 -18.38 -7.99
C SER A 193 -7.12 -17.23 -8.45
N ALA A 194 -7.25 -16.04 -7.84
CA ALA A 194 -6.44 -14.86 -8.18
C ALA A 194 -5.87 -14.18 -6.92
N LEU A 195 -4.55 -14.04 -6.89
CA LEU A 195 -3.79 -13.46 -5.78
C LEU A 195 -2.82 -12.38 -6.30
N ALA A 196 -2.77 -11.25 -5.60
CA ALA A 196 -1.75 -10.23 -5.77
C ALA A 196 -1.02 -10.00 -4.44
N LEU A 197 0.31 -10.07 -4.46
CA LEU A 197 1.18 -9.82 -3.32
C LEU A 197 2.00 -8.55 -3.58
N TYR A 198 1.95 -7.63 -2.62
CA TYR A 198 2.60 -6.33 -2.72
C TYR A 198 3.64 -6.14 -1.63
N GLY A 199 4.88 -5.94 -2.06
CA GLY A 199 5.98 -5.44 -1.26
C GLY A 199 6.68 -4.26 -1.95
N GLN A 200 7.83 -3.87 -1.41
CA GLN A 200 8.68 -2.83 -1.96
C GLN A 200 9.98 -3.44 -2.52
N PRO A 201 10.59 -2.88 -3.59
CA PRO A 201 11.73 -3.50 -4.25
C PRO A 201 12.96 -3.66 -3.34
N LEU A 202 13.29 -2.69 -2.48
CA LEU A 202 14.49 -2.73 -1.64
C LEU A 202 14.17 -2.78 -0.14
N ALA A 203 13.07 -3.44 0.22
CA ALA A 203 12.63 -3.61 1.61
C ALA A 203 12.74 -5.09 2.05
N GLN A 204 12.12 -5.44 3.19
CA GLN A 204 11.96 -6.83 3.60
C GLN A 204 11.24 -7.61 2.49
N ALA A 205 11.84 -8.72 2.05
CA ALA A 205 11.27 -9.57 1.01
C ALA A 205 10.10 -10.40 1.55
N ILE A 206 9.15 -10.74 0.69
CA ILE A 206 8.12 -11.74 0.97
C ILE A 206 8.63 -13.12 0.54
N SER A 207 8.57 -14.12 1.43
CA SER A 207 8.86 -15.50 1.07
C SER A 207 7.69 -16.14 0.34
N LEU A 208 7.99 -16.81 -0.78
CA LEU A 208 7.03 -17.61 -1.54
C LEU A 208 6.87 -19.04 -0.98
N GLN A 209 7.53 -19.39 0.13
CA GLN A 209 7.26 -20.66 0.81
C GLN A 209 5.81 -20.71 1.30
N GLY A 210 5.20 -21.90 1.20
CA GLY A 210 3.80 -22.08 1.56
C GLY A 210 2.80 -21.54 0.53
N ILE A 211 3.23 -21.10 -0.65
CA ILE A 211 2.33 -20.66 -1.72
C ILE A 211 1.42 -21.80 -2.22
N GLU A 212 1.84 -23.05 -2.06
CA GLU A 212 1.04 -24.25 -2.34
C GLU A 212 -0.23 -24.38 -1.49
N ARG A 213 -0.34 -23.59 -0.42
CA ARG A 213 -1.60 -23.45 0.35
C ARG A 213 -2.71 -22.83 -0.48
N PHE A 214 -2.42 -22.26 -1.66
CA PHE A 214 -3.43 -21.78 -2.61
C PHE A 214 -3.64 -22.79 -3.75
N PRO A 215 -4.34 -23.91 -3.53
CA PRO A 215 -4.40 -25.02 -4.50
C PRO A 215 -5.16 -24.69 -5.79
N ALA A 216 -6.05 -23.69 -5.74
CA ALA A 216 -6.87 -23.27 -6.88
C ALA A 216 -6.29 -22.08 -7.65
N LEU A 217 -5.06 -21.66 -7.34
CA LEU A 217 -4.50 -20.42 -7.89
C LEU A 217 -4.17 -20.55 -9.38
N GLU A 218 -4.80 -19.68 -10.19
CA GLU A 218 -4.61 -19.59 -11.63
C GLU A 218 -3.91 -18.28 -12.04
N HIS A 219 -4.07 -17.22 -11.24
CA HIS A 219 -3.52 -15.89 -11.53
C HIS A 219 -2.71 -15.36 -10.33
N LEU A 220 -1.43 -15.10 -10.55
CA LEU A 220 -0.53 -14.56 -9.53
C LEU A 220 0.12 -13.26 -10.00
N SER A 221 0.03 -12.22 -9.18
CA SER A 221 0.72 -10.94 -9.37
C SER A 221 1.66 -10.67 -8.20
N LEU A 222 2.93 -10.43 -8.49
CA LEU A 222 3.99 -10.25 -7.51
C LEU A 222 4.65 -8.87 -7.73
N TRP A 223 4.60 -8.01 -6.72
CA TRP A 223 5.15 -6.66 -6.75
C TRP A 223 6.22 -6.47 -5.68
N GLY A 224 7.43 -6.05 -6.05
CA GLY A 224 8.53 -5.79 -5.10
C GLY A 224 9.48 -6.98 -4.90
N ALA A 225 10.09 -7.07 -3.72
CA ALA A 225 11.08 -8.10 -3.39
C ALA A 225 10.46 -9.42 -2.91
N PHE A 226 10.92 -10.53 -3.48
CA PHE A 226 10.55 -11.88 -3.07
C PHE A 226 11.77 -12.78 -2.94
N THR A 227 11.63 -13.84 -2.15
CA THR A 227 12.57 -14.96 -2.03
C THR A 227 11.84 -16.28 -2.22
N ASP A 228 12.59 -17.38 -2.31
CA ASP A 228 12.06 -18.74 -2.46
C ASP A 228 11.29 -18.93 -3.77
N TRP A 229 11.75 -18.28 -4.84
CA TRP A 229 11.13 -18.33 -6.17
C TRP A 229 10.86 -19.75 -6.68
N GLN A 230 11.72 -20.71 -6.34
CA GLN A 230 11.54 -22.13 -6.67
C GLN A 230 10.24 -22.72 -6.10
N ALA A 231 9.65 -22.14 -5.05
CA ALA A 231 8.36 -22.59 -4.51
C ALA A 231 7.21 -22.49 -5.52
N LEU A 232 7.30 -21.59 -6.51
CA LEU A 232 6.26 -21.40 -7.52
C LEU A 232 6.04 -22.64 -8.41
N VAL A 233 6.98 -23.60 -8.46
CA VAL A 233 6.76 -24.89 -9.15
C VAL A 233 5.59 -25.68 -8.55
N ARG A 234 5.21 -25.39 -7.30
CA ARG A 234 4.10 -26.04 -6.59
C ARG A 234 2.73 -25.48 -6.98
N LEU A 235 2.67 -24.62 -8.00
CA LEU A 235 1.45 -24.09 -8.58
C LEU A 235 1.25 -24.60 -10.02
N PRO A 236 0.98 -25.91 -10.23
CA PRO A 236 0.90 -26.48 -11.58
C PRO A 236 -0.27 -25.92 -12.41
N GLY A 237 -1.29 -25.35 -11.75
CA GLY A 237 -2.48 -24.75 -12.38
C GLY A 237 -2.31 -23.31 -12.88
N LEU A 238 -1.12 -22.71 -12.75
CA LEU A 238 -0.92 -21.29 -13.03
C LEU A 238 -1.11 -20.96 -14.53
N LYS A 239 -2.04 -20.04 -14.81
CA LYS A 239 -2.37 -19.55 -16.16
C LYS A 239 -1.83 -18.16 -16.44
N SER A 240 -1.72 -17.31 -15.41
CA SER A 240 -1.15 -15.96 -15.53
C SER A 240 -0.15 -15.69 -14.41
N LEU A 241 1.03 -15.19 -14.79
CA LEU A 241 2.05 -14.73 -13.85
C LEU A 241 2.49 -13.30 -14.20
N GLU A 242 2.32 -12.39 -13.27
CA GLU A 242 2.86 -11.03 -13.36
C GLU A 242 3.92 -10.80 -12.28
N ILE A 243 5.09 -10.34 -12.70
CA ILE A 243 6.21 -9.99 -11.81
C ILE A 243 6.60 -8.54 -12.12
N ARG A 244 6.51 -7.70 -11.10
CA ARG A 244 6.65 -6.26 -11.25
C ARG A 244 7.55 -5.70 -10.17
N TYR A 245 8.41 -4.77 -10.56
CA TYR A 245 9.30 -4.08 -9.64
C TYR A 245 10.18 -5.02 -8.79
N SER A 246 10.67 -6.13 -9.38
CA SER A 246 11.45 -7.14 -8.65
C SER A 246 12.93 -7.02 -8.99
N PRO A 247 13.79 -6.64 -8.02
CA PRO A 247 15.22 -6.40 -8.28
C PRO A 247 16.04 -7.67 -8.40
N ASP A 248 15.52 -8.79 -7.91
CA ASP A 248 16.15 -10.10 -7.93
C ASP A 248 15.10 -11.15 -8.32
N LEU A 249 15.50 -12.09 -9.17
CA LEU A 249 14.71 -13.20 -9.69
C LEU A 249 15.54 -14.50 -9.70
N ASP A 250 16.60 -14.57 -8.89
CA ASP A 250 17.38 -15.78 -8.75
C ASP A 250 16.52 -16.93 -8.21
N GLY A 251 16.71 -18.12 -8.77
CA GLY A 251 15.85 -19.28 -8.49
C GLY A 251 14.43 -19.24 -9.09
N LEU A 252 14.06 -18.22 -9.90
CA LEU A 252 12.80 -18.24 -10.64
C LEU A 252 12.76 -19.41 -11.64
N PRO A 253 11.77 -20.33 -11.54
CA PRO A 253 11.63 -21.44 -12.48
C PRO A 253 11.48 -20.97 -13.92
N PRO A 254 11.91 -21.78 -14.91
CA PRO A 254 11.68 -21.46 -16.31
C PRO A 254 10.17 -21.46 -16.63
N LEU A 255 9.75 -20.62 -17.58
CA LEU A 255 8.33 -20.43 -17.90
C LEU A 255 7.61 -21.70 -18.39
N ASP A 256 8.33 -22.70 -18.89
CA ASP A 256 7.79 -24.00 -19.31
C ASP A 256 7.43 -24.92 -18.14
N THR A 257 7.81 -24.55 -16.91
CA THR A 257 7.37 -25.21 -15.67
C THR A 257 5.85 -25.24 -15.56
N TRP A 258 5.16 -24.22 -16.07
CA TRP A 258 3.71 -24.08 -16.00
C TRP A 258 3.09 -24.35 -17.37
N PRO A 259 2.62 -25.59 -17.63
CA PRO A 259 2.09 -25.96 -18.94
C PRO A 259 0.82 -25.18 -19.30
N LEU A 260 0.06 -24.68 -18.32
CA LEU A 260 -1.15 -23.89 -18.54
C LEU A 260 -0.88 -22.37 -18.64
N LEU A 261 0.38 -21.93 -18.52
CA LEU A 261 0.70 -20.51 -18.53
C LEU A 261 0.44 -19.90 -19.90
N GLU A 262 -0.53 -19.00 -19.96
CA GLU A 262 -1.08 -18.36 -21.16
C GLU A 262 -0.81 -16.86 -21.19
N ARG A 263 -0.48 -16.27 -20.04
CA ARG A 263 -0.10 -14.85 -19.89
C ARG A 263 1.12 -14.70 -18.99
N PHE A 264 2.08 -13.88 -19.42
CA PHE A 264 3.23 -13.51 -18.60
C PHE A 264 3.60 -12.02 -18.73
N ILE A 265 3.78 -11.33 -17.60
CA ILE A 265 4.28 -9.95 -17.57
C ILE A 265 5.48 -9.85 -16.63
N GLY A 266 6.62 -9.41 -17.18
CA GLY A 266 7.77 -8.93 -16.42
C GLY A 266 7.96 -7.43 -16.65
N PHE A 267 7.75 -6.59 -15.65
CA PHE A 267 7.89 -5.13 -15.79
C PHE A 267 8.73 -4.51 -14.68
N ASN A 268 9.79 -3.76 -15.03
CA ASN A 268 10.81 -3.34 -14.05
C ASN A 268 11.32 -4.58 -13.30
N VAL A 269 12.12 -5.40 -13.98
CA VAL A 269 12.70 -6.63 -13.41
C VAL A 269 14.20 -6.63 -13.61
N ASP A 270 14.89 -7.46 -12.83
CA ASP A 270 16.32 -7.74 -13.01
C ASP A 270 16.72 -7.91 -14.49
N ASP A 271 17.86 -7.32 -14.86
CA ASP A 271 18.35 -7.33 -16.23
C ASP A 271 18.81 -8.72 -16.70
N GLY A 272 19.45 -9.49 -15.83
CA GLY A 272 19.96 -10.82 -16.16
C GLY A 272 18.81 -11.81 -16.38
N ALA A 273 18.01 -12.02 -15.35
CA ALA A 273 16.84 -12.90 -15.38
C ALA A 273 15.79 -12.40 -16.39
N GLY A 274 15.61 -11.09 -16.53
CA GLY A 274 14.70 -10.52 -17.52
C GLY A 274 15.10 -10.84 -18.97
N LYS A 275 16.40 -10.88 -19.31
CA LYS A 275 16.86 -11.35 -20.64
C LYS A 275 16.57 -12.84 -20.84
N ARG A 276 16.78 -13.67 -19.81
CA ARG A 276 16.43 -15.10 -19.82
C ARG A 276 14.93 -15.30 -20.08
N LEU A 277 14.08 -14.56 -19.36
CA LEU A 277 12.62 -14.60 -19.52
C LEU A 277 12.20 -14.17 -20.94
N LYS A 278 12.79 -13.10 -21.50
CA LYS A 278 12.55 -12.71 -22.90
C LYS A 278 12.86 -13.83 -23.89
N ALA A 279 13.97 -14.55 -23.67
CA ALA A 279 14.35 -15.66 -24.54
C ALA A 279 13.34 -16.82 -24.43
N GLN A 280 12.94 -17.19 -23.21
CA GLN A 280 11.92 -18.21 -22.96
C GLN A 280 10.57 -17.86 -23.59
N MET A 281 10.14 -16.59 -23.47
CA MET A 281 8.90 -16.12 -24.11
C MET A 281 8.92 -16.28 -25.63
N LYS A 282 10.01 -15.85 -26.28
CA LYS A 282 10.19 -15.98 -27.73
C LYS A 282 10.27 -17.44 -28.17
N ALA A 283 10.89 -18.30 -27.37
CA ALA A 283 10.97 -19.73 -27.65
C ALA A 283 9.58 -20.38 -27.57
N ARG A 284 8.83 -20.11 -26.49
CA ARG A 284 7.44 -20.58 -26.34
C ARG A 284 6.56 -20.09 -27.48
N GLU A 285 6.64 -18.81 -27.84
CA GLU A 285 5.80 -18.19 -28.89
C GLU A 285 5.90 -18.91 -30.25
N LYS A 286 7.07 -19.50 -30.58
CA LYS A 286 7.24 -20.32 -31.79
C LYS A 286 6.47 -21.64 -31.75
N ALA A 287 6.26 -22.22 -30.57
CA ALA A 287 5.59 -23.50 -30.37
C ALA A 287 4.11 -23.33 -30.02
N ARG A 288 3.79 -22.30 -29.24
CA ARG A 288 2.46 -21.96 -28.75
C ARG A 288 2.37 -20.45 -28.53
N PRO A 289 1.50 -19.73 -29.27
CA PRO A 289 1.25 -18.31 -29.03
C PRO A 289 0.80 -18.02 -27.60
N TRP A 290 1.00 -16.79 -27.14
CA TRP A 290 0.45 -16.31 -25.86
C TRP A 290 -1.00 -15.89 -26.04
N GLU A 291 -1.84 -16.10 -25.02
CA GLU A 291 -3.21 -15.59 -25.03
C GLU A 291 -3.23 -14.21 -24.36
N GLY A 292 -3.56 -13.19 -25.15
CA GLY A 292 -3.57 -11.80 -24.69
C GLY A 292 -2.18 -11.18 -24.52
N TYR A 293 -2.14 -10.05 -23.82
CA TYR A 293 -0.92 -9.25 -23.68
C TYR A 293 0.09 -9.94 -22.75
N SER A 294 1.25 -10.30 -23.32
CA SER A 294 2.40 -10.80 -22.57
C SER A 294 3.66 -10.02 -22.95
N SER A 295 4.46 -9.62 -21.97
CA SER A 295 5.68 -8.85 -22.25
C SER A 295 6.73 -8.97 -21.15
N VAL A 296 7.99 -8.78 -21.52
CA VAL A 296 9.06 -8.44 -20.57
C VAL A 296 9.66 -7.11 -20.99
N SER A 297 9.59 -6.11 -20.11
CA SER A 297 10.01 -4.74 -20.42
C SER A 297 10.63 -4.04 -19.22
N LYS A 298 11.38 -2.97 -19.50
CA LYS A 298 12.14 -2.18 -18.51
C LYS A 298 13.07 -3.06 -17.65
N LEU A 299 14.10 -3.61 -18.28
CA LEU A 299 15.13 -4.38 -17.58
C LEU A 299 16.04 -3.44 -16.79
N ARG A 300 16.30 -3.76 -15.52
CA ARG A 300 16.97 -2.86 -14.57
C ARG A 300 18.21 -3.50 -13.98
N LYS A 301 19.32 -2.76 -14.00
CA LYS A 301 20.56 -3.10 -13.31
C LYS A 301 20.47 -2.75 -11.82
N PRO A 302 21.27 -3.39 -10.95
CA PRO A 302 21.32 -3.08 -9.52
C PRO A 302 21.40 -1.59 -9.18
N ASP A 303 22.25 -0.83 -9.87
CA ASP A 303 22.44 0.61 -9.60
C ASP A 303 21.16 1.44 -9.82
N TRP A 304 20.31 1.04 -10.77
CA TRP A 304 19.04 1.72 -11.01
C TRP A 304 18.09 1.53 -9.83
N TRP A 305 18.01 0.31 -9.27
CA TRP A 305 17.20 0.04 -8.10
C TRP A 305 17.64 0.88 -6.90
N GLN A 306 18.95 0.96 -6.65
CA GLN A 306 19.50 1.76 -5.57
C GLN A 306 19.22 3.25 -5.75
N SER A 307 19.29 3.76 -6.99
CA SER A 307 18.99 5.15 -7.28
C SER A 307 17.52 5.51 -7.06
N GLU A 308 16.59 4.62 -7.43
CA GLU A 308 15.15 4.91 -7.46
C GLU A 308 14.43 4.53 -6.17
N TYR A 309 14.79 3.38 -5.60
CA TYR A 309 14.15 2.82 -4.40
C TYR A 309 15.09 2.73 -3.21
N GLY A 310 16.39 2.93 -3.41
CA GLY A 310 17.38 2.85 -2.33
C GLY A 310 17.44 4.13 -1.50
N ARG A 311 16.83 5.23 -1.96
CA ARG A 311 16.76 6.49 -1.23
C ARG A 311 15.44 6.59 -0.46
N PRO A 312 15.44 7.11 0.78
CA PRO A 312 14.23 7.15 1.61
C PRO A 312 13.21 8.22 1.18
N PHE A 313 13.55 9.09 0.21
CA PHE A 313 12.71 10.22 -0.20
C PHE A 313 11.78 9.92 -1.38
N SER A 314 11.58 8.65 -1.75
CA SER A 314 10.75 8.29 -2.91
C SER A 314 9.28 8.71 -2.76
N GLY A 315 8.78 8.84 -1.52
CA GLY A 315 7.43 9.30 -1.20
C GLY A 315 7.28 10.82 -1.16
N TRP A 316 8.37 11.59 -1.24
CA TRP A 316 8.33 13.04 -1.13
C TRP A 316 7.89 13.68 -2.46
N SER A 317 7.23 14.82 -2.40
CA SER A 317 6.71 15.49 -3.60
C SER A 317 7.54 16.71 -4.04
N GLY A 318 7.66 16.89 -5.35
CA GLY A 318 8.11 18.13 -6.00
C GLY A 318 9.43 18.70 -5.47
N ARG A 319 9.38 19.95 -4.98
CA ARG A 319 10.58 20.69 -4.53
C ARG A 319 11.21 20.09 -3.28
N MET A 320 10.41 19.50 -2.38
CA MET A 320 10.92 18.86 -1.17
C MET A 320 11.76 17.64 -1.54
N ALA A 321 11.25 16.75 -2.40
CA ALA A 321 12.00 15.59 -2.87
C ALA A 321 13.32 15.98 -3.52
N LYS A 322 13.32 17.01 -4.39
CA LYS A 322 14.55 17.51 -5.03
C LYS A 322 15.56 18.03 -4.00
N SER A 323 15.09 18.80 -3.02
CA SER A 323 15.93 19.35 -1.95
C SER A 323 16.53 18.24 -1.07
N ALA A 324 15.71 17.27 -0.66
CA ALA A 324 16.14 16.14 0.17
C ALA A 324 17.17 15.26 -0.55
N ASN A 325 16.95 14.95 -1.83
CA ASN A 325 17.90 14.19 -2.63
C ASN A 325 19.24 14.94 -2.82
N ALA A 326 19.22 16.26 -3.04
CA ALA A 326 20.44 17.05 -3.16
C ALA A 326 21.23 17.12 -1.84
N ALA A 327 20.53 17.26 -0.71
CA ALA A 327 21.14 17.22 0.62
C ALA A 327 21.74 15.83 0.90
N TYR A 328 21.05 14.76 0.51
CA TYR A 328 21.54 13.39 0.63
C TYR A 328 22.81 13.16 -0.19
N ASP A 329 22.83 13.59 -1.45
CA ASP A 329 24.00 13.46 -2.32
C ASP A 329 25.21 14.23 -1.76
N THR A 330 24.99 15.45 -1.26
CA THR A 330 26.02 16.28 -0.62
C THR A 330 26.58 15.62 0.63
N ALA A 331 25.70 15.10 1.49
CA ALA A 331 26.08 14.41 2.70
C ALA A 331 26.88 13.13 2.37
N ARG A 332 26.38 12.32 1.44
CA ARG A 332 27.04 11.10 0.98
C ARG A 332 28.44 11.36 0.45
N GLN A 333 28.61 12.37 -0.42
CA GLN A 333 29.92 12.75 -0.95
C GLN A 333 30.89 13.17 0.18
N SER A 334 30.40 13.96 1.14
CA SER A 334 31.19 14.41 2.29
C SER A 334 31.63 13.23 3.17
N LEU A 335 30.75 12.25 3.35
CA LEU A 335 31.01 11.05 4.15
C LEU A 335 32.00 10.10 3.48
N GLU A 336 31.88 9.88 2.17
CA GLU A 336 32.81 9.06 1.39
C GLU A 336 34.23 9.67 1.36
N GLY A 337 34.33 11.01 1.41
CA GLY A 337 35.60 11.75 1.50
C GLY A 337 36.13 12.01 2.91
N ALA A 338 35.43 11.58 3.97
CA ALA A 338 35.77 11.95 5.34
C ALA A 338 37.14 11.40 5.78
N ALA A 339 37.95 12.23 6.43
CA ALA A 339 39.29 11.83 6.91
C ALA A 339 39.27 11.19 8.31
N ASN A 340 38.27 11.52 9.14
CA ASN A 340 38.17 11.09 10.54
C ASN A 340 36.71 11.15 11.02
N ALA A 341 36.45 10.64 12.23
CA ALA A 341 35.10 10.61 12.81
C ALA A 341 34.48 12.01 13.01
N ALA A 342 35.29 13.05 13.24
CA ALA A 342 34.79 14.42 13.38
C ALA A 342 34.22 14.97 12.06
N ALA A 343 34.86 14.66 10.92
CA ALA A 343 34.33 15.00 9.60
C ALA A 343 33.01 14.27 9.31
N VAL A 344 32.89 13.01 9.74
CA VAL A 344 31.63 12.24 9.65
C VAL A 344 30.53 12.91 10.49
N GLN A 345 30.82 13.27 11.74
CA GLN A 345 29.88 13.97 12.62
C GLN A 345 29.41 15.29 12.00
N ALA A 346 30.33 16.08 11.45
CA ALA A 346 30.00 17.35 10.81
C ALA A 346 29.06 17.16 9.61
N ALA A 347 29.31 16.15 8.77
CA ALA A 347 28.46 15.84 7.62
C ALA A 347 27.04 15.41 8.03
N ILE A 348 26.90 14.56 9.05
CA ILE A 348 25.60 14.12 9.58
C ILE A 348 24.83 15.30 10.18
N LYS A 349 25.50 16.16 10.96
CA LYS A 349 24.86 17.35 11.55
C LYS A 349 24.44 18.34 10.48
N ALA A 350 25.26 18.58 9.47
CA ALA A 350 24.91 19.45 8.34
C ALA A 350 23.69 18.92 7.58
N PHE A 351 23.64 17.61 7.32
CA PHE A 351 22.48 16.96 6.72
C PHE A 351 21.22 17.13 7.55
N ALA A 352 21.28 16.89 8.87
CA ALA A 352 20.13 17.04 9.77
C ALA A 352 19.62 18.49 9.79
N SER A 353 20.54 19.45 9.95
CA SER A 353 20.22 20.87 10.05
C SER A 353 19.57 21.44 8.79
N HIS A 354 19.85 20.86 7.61
CA HIS A 354 19.20 21.25 6.36
C HIS A 354 17.66 21.21 6.43
N PHE A 355 17.10 20.29 7.23
CA PHE A 355 15.66 20.10 7.34
C PHE A 355 15.01 20.93 8.45
N ASN A 356 15.77 21.57 9.35
CA ASN A 356 15.23 22.34 10.48
C ASN A 356 14.34 23.50 10.05
N ASP A 357 14.65 24.14 8.92
CA ASP A 357 13.87 25.25 8.38
C ASP A 357 12.88 24.83 7.28
N MET A 358 12.82 23.53 6.97
CA MET A 358 11.96 23.02 5.91
C MET A 358 10.52 22.89 6.40
N LYS A 359 9.58 23.54 5.71
CA LYS A 359 8.15 23.38 5.98
C LYS A 359 7.67 22.00 5.51
N GLY A 360 6.70 21.43 6.24
CA GLY A 360 6.06 20.17 5.87
C GLY A 360 6.80 18.91 6.34
N ILE A 361 7.72 19.04 7.30
CA ILE A 361 8.37 17.88 7.94
C ILE A 361 7.45 17.31 9.04
N GLU A 362 6.60 16.37 8.63
CA GLU A 362 5.71 15.59 9.52
C GLU A 362 6.40 14.28 9.95
N THR A 363 5.66 13.41 10.67
CA THR A 363 6.22 12.16 11.21
C THR A 363 6.87 11.27 10.15
N SER A 364 6.24 11.11 8.99
CA SER A 364 6.76 10.31 7.87
C SER A 364 8.11 10.84 7.36
N GLU A 365 8.18 12.15 7.10
CA GLU A 365 9.38 12.81 6.59
C GLU A 365 10.53 12.72 7.62
N ARG A 366 10.21 12.85 8.92
CA ARG A 366 11.21 12.67 10.00
C ARG A 366 11.81 11.28 10.00
N GLU A 367 10.98 10.25 9.81
CA GLU A 367 11.43 8.87 9.73
C GLU A 367 12.30 8.64 8.48
N ASP A 368 11.94 9.22 7.33
CA ASP A 368 12.73 9.11 6.09
C ASP A 368 14.11 9.78 6.22
N ILE A 369 14.18 10.94 6.88
CA ILE A 369 15.47 11.60 7.19
C ILE A 369 16.30 10.72 8.13
N GLY A 370 15.68 10.13 9.16
CA GLY A 370 16.34 9.17 10.04
C GLY A 370 16.85 7.94 9.29
N GLU A 371 16.09 7.44 8.32
CA GLU A 371 16.51 6.32 7.46
C GLU A 371 17.72 6.68 6.60
N ALA A 372 17.81 7.92 6.09
CA ALA A 372 19.01 8.39 5.39
C ALA A 372 20.26 8.35 6.29
N VAL A 373 20.12 8.77 7.55
CA VAL A 373 21.23 8.71 8.53
C VAL A 373 21.62 7.28 8.82
N TRP A 374 20.66 6.36 8.92
CA TRP A 374 20.97 4.93 9.00
C TRP A 374 21.78 4.49 7.78
N GLN A 375 21.36 4.81 6.55
CA GLN A 375 22.10 4.45 5.33
C GLN A 375 23.53 5.03 5.33
N PHE A 376 23.72 6.27 5.77
CA PHE A 376 25.03 6.89 5.89
C PHE A 376 25.95 6.11 6.85
N SER A 377 25.41 5.60 7.95
CA SER A 377 26.18 4.76 8.89
C SER A 377 26.64 3.43 8.28
N GLN A 378 26.00 2.97 7.19
CA GLN A 378 26.38 1.74 6.49
C GLN A 378 27.45 1.98 5.40
N LEU A 379 27.87 3.22 5.14
CA LEU A 379 28.91 3.50 4.14
C LEU A 379 30.25 2.92 4.61
N ALA A 380 30.95 2.22 3.70
CA ALA A 380 32.22 1.55 4.02
C ALA A 380 33.26 2.50 4.64
N ARG A 381 33.33 3.75 4.17
CA ARG A 381 34.23 4.77 4.73
C ARG A 381 33.87 5.13 6.18
N VAL A 382 32.58 5.30 6.46
CA VAL A 382 32.07 5.64 7.80
C VAL A 382 32.36 4.51 8.78
N ALA A 383 32.10 3.26 8.37
CA ALA A 383 32.42 2.07 9.15
C ALA A 383 33.94 1.94 9.40
N ALA A 384 34.78 2.17 8.38
CA ALA A 384 36.23 2.12 8.51
C ALA A 384 36.81 3.17 9.47
N LEU A 385 36.10 4.28 9.69
CA LEU A 385 36.46 5.32 10.66
C LEU A 385 35.93 5.03 12.07
N GLY A 386 35.37 3.84 12.32
CA GLY A 386 34.89 3.39 13.63
C GLY A 386 33.59 4.04 14.08
N VAL A 387 32.85 4.70 13.18
CA VAL A 387 31.56 5.32 13.51
C VAL A 387 30.46 4.27 13.46
N THR A 388 29.80 4.08 14.59
CA THR A 388 28.67 3.15 14.73
C THR A 388 27.34 3.80 14.34
N GLN A 389 26.34 2.99 14.00
CA GLN A 389 24.96 3.46 13.80
C GLN A 389 24.45 4.28 15.00
N ALA A 390 24.69 3.82 16.24
CA ALA A 390 24.23 4.52 17.45
C ALA A 390 24.91 5.90 17.62
N GLN A 391 26.18 6.04 17.19
CA GLN A 391 26.85 7.34 17.17
C GLN A 391 26.27 8.26 16.10
N ALA A 392 26.08 7.76 14.87
CA ALA A 392 25.46 8.52 13.78
C ALA A 392 24.06 9.02 14.17
N GLN A 393 23.24 8.15 14.78
CA GLN A 393 21.90 8.49 15.24
C GLN A 393 21.92 9.56 16.33
N ARG A 394 22.80 9.45 17.34
CA ARG A 394 22.93 10.49 18.38
C ARG A 394 23.30 11.85 17.78
N TRP A 395 24.23 11.91 16.83
CA TRP A 395 24.61 13.17 16.21
C TRP A 395 23.49 13.80 15.38
N PHE A 396 22.66 12.96 14.75
CA PHE A 396 21.45 13.40 14.09
C PHE A 396 20.43 13.96 15.10
N ASP A 397 20.19 13.24 16.20
CA ASP A 397 19.27 13.68 17.26
C ASP A 397 19.72 14.99 17.93
N GLU A 398 21.03 15.21 18.08
CA GLU A 398 21.60 16.46 18.61
C GLU A 398 21.39 17.67 17.68
N ALA A 399 21.20 17.46 16.38
CA ALA A 399 21.17 18.53 15.38
C ALA A 399 19.75 18.83 14.85
N ARG A 400 18.82 17.88 14.92
CA ARG A 400 17.44 18.08 14.48
C ARG A 400 16.66 18.97 15.47
N ALA A 401 15.87 19.89 14.93
CA ALA A 401 15.08 20.86 15.70
C ALA A 401 13.60 20.96 15.28
N TYR A 402 13.16 20.09 14.36
CA TYR A 402 11.79 20.05 13.83
C TYR A 402 10.85 19.17 14.66
#